data_AF-A0A453EIH6-F1
#
_entry.id   AF-A0A453EIH6-F1
#
_cell.length_a   1.000
_cell.length_b   1.000
_cell.length_c   1.000
_cell.angle_alpha   90.00
_cell.angle_beta   90.00
_cell.angle_gamma   90.00
#
_symmetry.space_group_name_H-M   'P 1'
#
loop_
_entity.id
_entity.type
_entity.pdbx_description
1 polymer ?
#
loop_
_entity_poly.entity_id
_entity_poly.type
_entity_poly.pdbx_seq_one_letter_code
_entity_poly.pdbx_strand_id
1 'polypeptide(L)'
;MDLLRAAIIGPKGTPYHDGLFFFDAHFTSNYPSEPPLVYYHSGGLRLNPNLYNCGKVCLSLLGTWSGSGCEKWNSAHSTMLQVLVSIQALILNEKPYFNEPGYAGSANTATGQQHSVEYNKNTFLHSCRTMLYSLRRPPEHFGDLVAGHFRERGRTILAACKHYLEGNMVGSEVPEEEEVEYDGTGASSSSSSSSVPKKQEVMRVDPLGRRTMFIDNLKTLFEDLLMEFNVKGADTRKFLEDKVKKNLPAA
;
A
#
# COMPACT_ATOMS: atom_id res chain seq x y z
N MET A 1 -1.36 29.94 -11.12
CA MET A 1 -1.78 28.53 -10.95
C MET A 1 -1.38 28.22 -9.53
N ASP A 2 -2.30 28.40 -8.61
CA ASP A 2 -1.93 28.67 -7.21
C ASP A 2 -2.09 27.39 -6.37
N LEU A 3 -2.87 26.43 -6.87
CA LEU A 3 -3.12 25.13 -6.27
C LEU A 3 -2.90 24.03 -7.30
N LEU A 4 -2.21 22.96 -6.88
CA LEU A 4 -2.03 21.73 -7.64
C LEU A 4 -2.40 20.55 -6.74
N ARG A 5 -3.19 19.61 -7.27
CA ARG A 5 -3.42 18.31 -6.63
C ARG A 5 -2.67 17.23 -7.39
N ALA A 6 -1.86 16.45 -6.68
CA ALA A 6 -1.15 15.30 -7.21
C ALA A 6 -1.72 14.00 -6.62
N ALA A 7 -1.77 12.96 -7.45
CA ALA A 7 -2.01 11.59 -7.02
C ALA A 7 -0.73 10.79 -7.25
N ILE A 8 -0.27 10.08 -6.22
CA ILE A 8 0.90 9.21 -6.29
C ILE A 8 0.44 7.77 -6.06
N ILE A 9 0.76 6.88 -6.99
CA ILE A 9 0.56 5.44 -6.81
C ILE A 9 1.69 4.92 -5.92
N GLY A 10 1.33 4.14 -4.91
CA GLY A 10 2.29 3.49 -4.03
C GLY A 10 3.21 2.53 -4.79
N PRO A 11 4.54 2.61 -4.62
CA PRO A 11 5.47 1.78 -5.39
C PRO A 11 5.35 0.27 -5.09
N LYS A 12 5.60 -0.58 -6.10
CA LYS A 12 5.76 -2.04 -5.93
C LYS A 12 6.88 -2.31 -4.92
N GLY A 13 6.73 -3.38 -4.12
CA GLY A 13 7.73 -3.77 -3.13
C GLY A 13 7.64 -3.02 -1.80
N THR A 14 6.64 -2.14 -1.64
CA THR A 14 6.48 -1.31 -0.44
C THR A 14 5.13 -1.61 0.23
N PRO A 15 4.93 -1.32 1.52
CA PRO A 15 3.61 -1.46 2.16
C PRO A 15 2.55 -0.47 1.61
N TYR A 16 2.92 0.35 0.62
CA TYR A 16 2.06 1.32 -0.05
C TYR A 16 1.51 0.82 -1.37
N HIS A 17 2.04 -0.30 -1.89
CA HIS A 17 1.83 -0.75 -3.26
C HIS A 17 0.36 -0.70 -3.70
N ASP A 18 0.14 -0.22 -4.93
CA ASP A 18 -1.19 -0.06 -5.56
C ASP A 18 -2.16 0.91 -4.87
N GLY A 19 -1.79 1.51 -3.73
CA GLY A 19 -2.55 2.58 -3.10
C GLY A 19 -2.50 3.87 -3.91
N LEU A 20 -3.54 4.70 -3.79
CA LEU A 20 -3.57 6.07 -4.32
C LEU A 20 -3.46 7.07 -3.17
N PHE A 21 -2.43 7.92 -3.22
CA PHE A 21 -2.15 8.91 -2.18
C PHE A 21 -2.23 10.32 -2.77
N PHE A 22 -3.08 11.17 -2.20
CA PHE A 22 -3.35 12.51 -2.72
C PHE A 22 -2.65 13.60 -1.92
N PHE A 23 -2.09 14.56 -2.64
CA PHE A 23 -1.36 15.70 -2.08
C PHE A 23 -1.82 16.99 -2.73
N ASP A 24 -2.10 18.02 -1.93
CA ASP A 24 -2.35 19.38 -2.40
C ASP A 24 -1.11 20.23 -2.18
N ALA A 25 -0.69 20.95 -3.21
CA ALA A 25 0.40 21.90 -3.19
C ALA A 25 -0.15 23.31 -3.43
N HIS A 26 0.12 24.22 -2.50
CA HIS A 26 -0.19 25.65 -2.61
C HIS A 26 1.08 26.44 -2.88
N PHE A 27 1.12 27.10 -4.04
CA PHE A 27 2.18 28.01 -4.45
C PHE A 27 1.84 29.41 -3.93
N THR A 28 2.46 29.79 -2.81
CA THR A 28 2.19 31.09 -2.18
C THR A 28 2.70 32.25 -3.03
N SER A 29 2.36 33.48 -2.65
CA SER A 29 2.91 34.70 -3.27
C SER A 29 4.44 34.80 -3.20
N ASN A 30 5.09 34.02 -2.32
CA ASN A 30 6.54 33.98 -2.17
C ASN A 30 7.20 32.92 -3.05
N TYR A 31 6.44 32.08 -3.76
CA TYR A 31 7.02 31.09 -4.67
C TYR A 31 7.68 31.79 -5.89
N PRO A 32 8.89 31.40 -6.33
CA PRO A 32 9.69 30.26 -5.87
C PRO A 32 10.74 30.59 -4.79
N SER A 33 10.76 31.79 -4.23
CA SER A 33 11.68 32.16 -3.13
C SER A 33 11.51 31.25 -1.91
N GLU A 34 10.27 30.83 -1.63
CA GLU A 34 9.91 29.81 -0.64
C GLU A 34 9.34 28.55 -1.31
N PRO A 35 9.47 27.36 -0.69
CA PRO A 35 8.87 26.13 -1.21
C PRO A 35 7.33 26.20 -1.21
N PRO A 36 6.65 25.39 -2.03
CA PRO A 36 5.20 25.26 -1.95
C PRO A 36 4.79 24.63 -0.62
N LEU A 37 3.60 24.98 -0.13
CA LEU A 37 3.00 24.31 1.03
C LEU A 37 2.33 23.03 0.56
N VAL A 38 2.73 21.87 1.10
CA VAL A 38 2.17 20.56 0.72
C VAL A 38 1.35 19.96 1.85
N TYR A 39 0.15 19.51 1.52
CA TYR A 39 -0.81 18.85 2.40
C TYR A 39 -1.14 17.45 1.88
N TYR A 40 -0.97 16.43 2.72
CA TYR A 40 -1.37 15.05 2.45
C TYR A 40 -2.81 14.80 2.93
N HIS A 41 -3.63 14.22 2.06
CA HIS A 41 -4.98 13.78 2.41
C HIS A 41 -4.94 12.50 3.26
N SER A 42 -4.66 12.67 4.55
CA SER A 42 -4.36 11.57 5.48
C SER A 42 -5.57 10.71 5.89
N GLY A 43 -6.78 11.26 5.82
CA GLY A 43 -7.96 10.63 6.43
C GLY A 43 -7.83 10.39 7.94
N GLY A 44 -6.97 11.14 8.63
CA GLY A 44 -6.66 10.95 10.05
C GLY A 44 -5.68 9.81 10.35
N LEU A 45 -5.11 9.15 9.34
CA LEU A 45 -4.17 8.04 9.50
C LEU A 45 -2.72 8.54 9.51
N ARG A 46 -1.88 7.96 10.37
CA ARG A 46 -0.41 8.19 10.35
C ARG A 46 0.26 7.04 9.59
N LEU A 47 0.39 7.22 8.29
CA LEU A 47 0.79 6.19 7.34
C LEU A 47 2.33 6.06 7.17
N ASN A 48 3.07 7.09 7.58
CA ASN A 48 4.54 7.13 7.54
C ASN A 48 5.03 8.09 8.63
N PRO A 49 6.26 7.96 9.18
CA PRO A 49 6.80 8.95 10.12
C PRO A 49 6.81 10.39 9.56
N ASN A 50 6.95 10.54 8.24
CA ASN A 50 6.93 11.81 7.53
C ASN A 50 5.54 12.22 6.98
N LEU A 51 4.50 11.39 7.13
CA LEU A 51 3.11 11.69 6.74
C LEU A 51 2.20 11.67 7.96
N TYR A 52 1.90 12.87 8.45
CA TYR A 52 1.20 13.04 9.72
C TYR A 52 -0.31 12.86 9.52
N ASN A 53 -0.99 12.44 10.59
CA ASN A 53 -2.45 12.31 10.59
C ASN A 53 -3.18 13.64 10.35
N CYS A 54 -2.55 14.79 10.62
CA CYS A 54 -3.06 16.12 10.31
C CYS A 54 -2.78 16.57 8.86
N GLY A 55 -2.14 15.73 8.05
CA GLY A 55 -1.79 16.02 6.66
C GLY A 55 -0.46 16.74 6.46
N LYS A 56 0.30 17.03 7.52
CA LYS A 56 1.65 17.57 7.39
C LYS A 56 2.59 16.56 6.70
N VAL A 57 3.33 17.04 5.71
CA VAL A 57 4.39 16.31 5.01
C VAL A 57 5.75 16.83 5.46
N CYS A 58 6.61 15.93 5.97
CA CYS A 58 7.98 16.25 6.35
C CYS A 58 8.95 15.90 5.22
N LEU A 59 9.54 16.93 4.60
CA LEU A 59 10.56 16.79 3.58
C LEU A 59 11.51 18.00 3.65
N SER A 60 12.81 17.78 3.50
CA SER A 60 13.80 18.86 3.55
C SER A 60 13.59 19.92 2.46
N LEU A 61 13.17 19.47 1.26
CA LEU A 61 12.78 20.34 0.15
C LEU A 61 11.58 21.24 0.48
N LEU A 62 10.78 20.90 1.48
CA LEU A 62 9.63 21.69 1.93
C LEU A 62 9.96 22.52 3.17
N GLY A 63 11.20 22.49 3.66
CA GLY A 63 11.60 23.15 4.91
C GLY A 63 10.96 22.55 6.17
N THR A 64 10.28 21.40 6.05
CA THR A 64 9.57 20.73 7.16
C THR A 64 10.36 19.58 7.78
N TRP A 65 11.59 19.35 7.31
CA TRP A 65 12.52 18.35 7.82
C TRP A 65 13.96 18.84 7.76
N SER A 66 14.85 18.23 8.55
CA SER A 66 16.28 18.53 8.46
C SER A 66 16.85 18.06 7.12
N GLY A 67 17.75 18.88 6.57
CA GLY A 67 18.49 18.60 5.35
C GLY A 67 19.68 19.55 5.24
N SER A 68 20.57 19.30 4.30
CA SER A 68 21.85 19.98 4.11
C SER A 68 22.08 20.31 2.63
N GLY A 69 22.72 21.45 2.36
CA GLY A 69 23.09 21.85 1.00
C GLY A 69 21.94 21.75 -0.01
N CYS A 70 22.11 20.89 -1.02
CA CYS A 70 21.15 20.67 -2.10
C CYS A 70 19.88 19.90 -1.69
N GLU A 71 19.78 19.39 -0.46
CA GLU A 71 18.57 18.73 0.05
C GLU A 71 17.48 19.74 0.45
N LYS A 72 17.84 21.02 0.65
CA LYS A 72 16.91 22.10 0.98
C LYS A 72 16.36 22.75 -0.29
N TRP A 73 15.20 23.40 -0.15
CA TRP A 73 14.63 24.21 -1.22
C TRP A 73 15.64 25.25 -1.74
N ASN A 74 15.79 25.30 -3.05
CA ASN A 74 16.57 26.29 -3.76
C ASN A 74 15.69 26.93 -4.84
N SER A 75 15.44 28.24 -4.73
CA SER A 75 14.53 28.96 -5.63
C SER A 75 14.93 28.94 -7.11
N ALA A 76 16.21 28.71 -7.42
CA ALA A 76 16.72 28.66 -8.78
C ALA A 76 16.73 27.25 -9.39
N HIS A 77 16.67 26.20 -8.57
CA HIS A 77 16.90 24.82 -9.03
C HIS A 77 15.86 23.80 -8.56
N SER A 78 15.12 24.08 -7.49
CA SER A 78 14.10 23.19 -6.97
C SER A 78 12.79 23.31 -7.74
N THR A 79 12.10 22.19 -7.91
CA THR A 79 10.87 22.07 -8.70
C THR A 79 9.83 21.26 -7.95
N MET A 80 8.54 21.45 -8.30
CA MET A 80 7.48 20.60 -7.77
C MET A 80 7.66 19.13 -8.18
N LEU A 81 8.25 18.86 -9.36
CA LEU A 81 8.59 17.50 -9.77
C LEU A 81 9.57 16.83 -8.79
N GLN A 82 10.62 17.53 -8.37
CA GLN A 82 11.55 17.00 -7.35
C GLN A 82 10.84 16.71 -6.03
N VAL A 83 9.91 17.58 -5.60
CA VAL A 83 9.10 17.33 -4.40
C VAL A 83 8.30 16.03 -4.54
N LEU A 84 7.59 15.84 -5.66
CA LEU A 84 6.76 14.63 -5.87
C LEU A 84 7.62 13.36 -5.97
N VAL A 85 8.75 13.42 -6.69
CA VAL A 85 9.70 12.30 -6.79
C VAL A 85 10.31 11.98 -5.42
N SER A 86 10.66 12.99 -4.62
CA SER A 86 11.17 12.79 -3.27
C SER A 86 10.12 12.18 -2.33
N ILE A 87 8.85 12.56 -2.44
CA ILE A 87 7.76 11.88 -1.69
C ILE A 87 7.72 10.40 -2.08
N GLN A 88 7.72 10.08 -3.38
CA GLN A 88 7.66 8.69 -3.83
C GLN A 88 8.90 7.88 -3.39
N ALA A 89 10.10 8.44 -3.51
CA ALA A 89 11.36 7.72 -3.25
C ALA A 89 11.73 7.64 -1.76
N LEU A 90 11.54 8.73 -1.01
CA LEU A 90 12.03 8.83 0.38
C LEU A 90 10.94 8.51 1.40
N ILE A 91 9.67 8.82 1.10
CA ILE A 91 8.57 8.60 2.04
C ILE A 91 7.91 7.24 1.76
N LEU A 92 7.49 7.00 0.51
CA LEU A 92 6.77 5.78 0.13
C LEU A 92 7.72 4.59 -0.16
N ASN A 93 8.71 4.36 0.70
CA ASN A 93 9.75 3.35 0.51
C ASN A 93 9.42 1.96 1.14
N GLU A 94 10.29 0.97 0.93
CA GLU A 94 10.13 -0.42 1.41
C GLU A 94 10.10 -0.56 2.94
N LYS A 95 10.88 0.27 3.66
CA LYS A 95 11.11 0.15 5.11
C LYS A 95 10.87 1.48 5.84
N PRO A 96 9.62 1.99 5.80
CA PRO A 96 9.27 3.32 6.31
C PRO A 96 9.47 3.49 7.82
N TYR A 97 9.62 2.40 8.59
CA TYR A 97 10.00 2.45 10.00
C TYR A 97 11.30 3.25 10.23
N PHE A 98 12.28 3.12 9.33
CA PHE A 98 13.57 3.80 9.46
C PHE A 98 13.55 5.28 9.08
N ASN A 99 12.40 5.79 8.60
CA ASN A 99 12.21 7.22 8.39
C ASN A 99 12.06 7.99 9.72
N GLU A 100 11.79 7.30 10.83
CA GLU A 100 11.72 7.93 12.16
C GLU A 100 13.15 8.35 12.62
N PRO A 101 13.33 9.58 13.12
CA PRO A 101 14.63 10.04 13.60
C PRO A 101 15.25 9.12 14.64
N GLY A 102 16.53 8.84 14.46
CA GLY A 102 17.31 7.99 15.37
C GLY A 102 17.17 6.48 15.10
N TYR A 103 16.27 6.04 14.22
CA TYR A 103 16.07 4.61 13.98
C TYR A 103 17.00 4.05 12.90
N ALA A 104 17.58 4.89 12.04
CA ALA A 104 18.49 4.49 10.97
C ALA A 104 19.69 3.63 11.45
N GLY A 105 20.24 3.94 12.64
CA GLY A 105 21.36 3.16 13.21
C GLY A 105 21.01 1.71 13.54
N SER A 106 19.71 1.40 13.71
CA SER A 106 19.23 0.04 13.97
C SER A 106 18.93 -0.76 12.70
N ALA A 107 19.07 -0.17 11.52
CA ALA A 107 18.66 -0.79 10.25
C ALA A 107 19.33 -2.15 10.02
N ASN A 108 20.59 -2.33 10.41
CA ASN A 108 21.30 -3.59 10.19
C ASN A 108 21.21 -4.56 11.38
N THR A 109 20.31 -4.30 12.34
CA THR A 109 20.11 -5.16 13.51
C THR A 109 18.88 -6.05 13.34
N ALA A 110 18.90 -7.24 13.94
CA ALA A 110 17.75 -8.14 13.92
C ALA A 110 16.48 -7.49 14.52
N THR A 111 16.62 -6.78 15.64
CA THR A 111 15.53 -6.05 16.29
C THR A 111 14.95 -4.95 15.40
N GLY A 112 15.81 -4.14 14.76
CA GLY A 112 15.38 -3.09 13.84
C GLY A 112 14.62 -3.66 12.63
N GLN A 113 15.12 -4.75 12.04
CA GLN A 113 14.42 -5.44 10.95
C GLN A 113 13.07 -6.01 11.40
N GLN A 114 12.98 -6.62 12.59
CA GLN A 114 11.71 -7.10 13.15
C GLN A 114 10.69 -5.96 13.33
N HIS A 115 11.12 -4.81 13.87
CA HIS A 115 10.26 -3.65 14.02
C HIS A 115 9.80 -3.10 12.65
N SER A 116 10.68 -3.08 11.65
CA SER A 116 10.33 -2.67 10.30
C SER A 116 9.25 -3.56 9.69
N VAL A 117 9.36 -4.89 9.85
CA VAL A 117 8.35 -5.84 9.36
C VAL A 117 7.00 -5.60 10.03
N GLU A 118 6.98 -5.34 11.34
CA GLU A 118 5.73 -5.06 12.07
C GLU A 118 5.14 -3.69 11.68
N TYR A 119 5.98 -2.69 11.43
CA TYR A 119 5.55 -1.39 10.94
C TYR A 119 4.92 -1.50 9.55
N ASN A 120 5.49 -2.32 8.66
CA ASN A 120 4.96 -2.55 7.31
C ASN A 120 3.55 -3.13 7.34
N LYS A 121 3.26 -4.06 8.25
CA LYS A 121 1.92 -4.61 8.45
C LYS A 121 0.89 -3.51 8.76
N ASN A 122 1.17 -2.68 9.76
CA ASN A 122 0.27 -1.58 10.13
C ASN A 122 0.13 -0.54 9.01
N THR A 123 1.24 -0.25 8.32
CA THR A 123 1.25 0.65 7.18
C THR A 123 0.35 0.14 6.05
N PHE A 124 0.43 -1.15 5.71
CA PHE A 124 -0.42 -1.75 4.70
C PHE A 124 -1.90 -1.74 5.10
N LEU A 125 -2.23 -2.00 6.37
CA LEU A 125 -3.61 -1.82 6.86
C LEU A 125 -4.11 -0.38 6.66
N HIS A 126 -3.26 0.62 6.89
CA HIS A 126 -3.60 2.03 6.63
C HIS A 126 -3.69 2.35 5.14
N SER A 127 -2.86 1.74 4.29
CA SER A 127 -2.99 1.82 2.82
C SER A 127 -4.34 1.29 2.36
N CYS A 128 -4.74 0.09 2.81
CA CYS A 128 -6.07 -0.48 2.52
C CYS A 128 -7.22 0.42 2.99
N ARG A 129 -7.13 1.01 4.19
CA ARG A 129 -8.14 1.98 4.67
C ARG A 129 -8.20 3.23 3.80
N THR A 130 -7.04 3.73 3.36
CA THR A 130 -6.94 4.88 2.45
C THR A 130 -7.56 4.58 1.08
N MET A 131 -7.39 3.36 0.55
CA MET A 131 -8.07 2.90 -0.67
C MET A 131 -9.59 2.92 -0.48
N LEU A 132 -10.11 2.35 0.61
CA LEU A 132 -11.54 2.37 0.93
C LEU A 132 -12.09 3.79 1.05
N TYR A 133 -11.36 4.70 1.71
CA TYR A 133 -11.76 6.10 1.80
C TYR A 133 -11.86 6.76 0.42
N SER A 134 -10.88 6.52 -0.45
CA SER A 134 -10.86 7.07 -1.80
C SER A 134 -11.98 6.49 -2.67
N LEU A 135 -12.28 5.19 -2.56
CA LEU A 135 -13.37 4.53 -3.29
C LEU A 135 -14.75 5.05 -2.90
N ARG A 136 -14.94 5.30 -1.60
CA ARG A 136 -16.22 5.78 -1.02
C ARG A 136 -16.40 7.29 -1.20
N ARG A 137 -15.31 8.06 -1.10
CA ARG A 137 -15.30 9.52 -1.20
C ARG A 137 -14.05 9.98 -1.96
N PRO A 138 -14.03 9.85 -3.30
CA PRO A 138 -12.88 10.29 -4.09
C PRO A 138 -12.69 11.80 -3.95
N PRO A 139 -11.44 12.29 -4.01
CA PRO A 139 -11.19 13.73 -4.09
C PRO A 139 -11.92 14.34 -5.29
N GLU A 140 -12.36 15.59 -5.13
CA GLU A 140 -13.08 16.31 -6.18
C GLU A 140 -12.27 16.32 -7.48
N HIS A 141 -12.94 16.02 -8.60
CA HIS A 141 -12.35 15.85 -9.94
C HIS A 141 -11.42 14.65 -10.15
N PHE A 142 -11.24 13.78 -9.16
CA PHE A 142 -10.43 12.55 -9.27
C PHE A 142 -11.26 11.26 -9.27
N GLY A 143 -12.59 11.36 -9.36
CA GLY A 143 -13.50 10.20 -9.35
C GLY A 143 -13.17 9.16 -10.41
N ASP A 144 -12.94 9.59 -11.65
CA ASP A 144 -12.62 8.69 -12.76
C ASP A 144 -11.24 8.04 -12.61
N LEU A 145 -10.24 8.79 -12.12
CA LEU A 145 -8.91 8.25 -11.83
C LEU A 145 -8.99 7.15 -10.78
N VAL A 146 -9.69 7.41 -9.67
CA VAL A 146 -9.88 6.45 -8.58
C VAL A 146 -10.61 5.21 -9.07
N ALA A 147 -11.73 5.39 -9.78
CA ALA A 147 -12.52 4.28 -10.29
C ALA A 147 -11.75 3.44 -11.32
N GLY A 148 -11.06 4.09 -12.27
CA GLY A 148 -10.25 3.42 -13.28
C GLY A 148 -9.08 2.63 -12.67
N HIS A 149 -8.30 3.27 -11.80
CA HIS A 149 -7.16 2.63 -11.12
C HIS A 149 -7.60 1.40 -10.33
N PHE A 150 -8.62 1.52 -9.49
CA PHE A 150 -9.05 0.38 -8.66
C PHE A 150 -9.85 -0.68 -9.43
N ARG A 151 -10.45 -0.34 -10.57
CA ARG A 151 -10.99 -1.34 -11.50
C ARG A 151 -9.88 -2.23 -12.05
N GLU A 152 -8.76 -1.64 -12.47
CA GLU A 152 -7.62 -2.35 -13.03
C GLU A 152 -6.82 -3.11 -11.96
N ARG A 153 -6.55 -2.46 -10.82
CA ARG A 153 -5.67 -3.00 -9.78
C ARG A 153 -6.38 -3.83 -8.71
N GLY A 154 -7.72 -3.83 -8.68
CA GLY A 154 -8.50 -4.48 -7.62
C GLY A 154 -8.17 -5.96 -7.43
N ARG A 155 -8.03 -6.71 -8.55
CA ARG A 155 -7.62 -8.13 -8.53
C ARG A 155 -6.25 -8.31 -7.86
N THR A 156 -5.26 -7.52 -8.26
CA THR A 156 -3.89 -7.57 -7.72
C THR A 156 -3.85 -7.21 -6.23
N ILE A 157 -4.61 -6.20 -5.82
CA ILE A 157 -4.70 -5.78 -4.41
C ILE A 157 -5.29 -6.90 -3.54
N LEU A 158 -6.36 -7.56 -4.01
CA LEU A 158 -6.98 -8.68 -3.29
C LEU A 158 -6.06 -9.90 -3.23
N ALA A 159 -5.31 -10.18 -4.30
CA ALA A 159 -4.29 -11.24 -4.32
C ALA A 159 -3.19 -10.96 -3.29
N ALA A 160 -2.70 -9.73 -3.20
CA ALA A 160 -1.72 -9.32 -2.19
C ALA A 160 -2.26 -9.47 -0.77
N CYS A 161 -3.52 -9.07 -0.52
CA CYS A 161 -4.17 -9.26 0.76
C CYS A 161 -4.21 -10.75 1.16
N LYS A 162 -4.62 -11.65 0.26
CA LYS A 162 -4.58 -13.10 0.50
C LYS A 162 -3.16 -13.60 0.79
N HIS A 163 -2.20 -13.19 -0.01
CA HIS A 163 -0.79 -13.56 0.16
C HIS A 163 -0.28 -13.19 1.56
N TYR A 164 -0.62 -12.00 2.07
CA TYR A 164 -0.22 -11.58 3.41
C TYR A 164 -1.04 -12.24 4.53
N LEU A 165 -2.31 -12.60 4.27
CA LEU A 165 -3.13 -13.40 5.20
C LEU A 165 -2.56 -14.82 5.41
N GLU A 166 -1.88 -15.36 4.41
CA GLU A 166 -1.16 -16.65 4.50
C GLU A 166 0.15 -16.54 5.30
N GLY A 167 0.52 -15.34 5.74
CA GLY A 167 1.70 -15.09 6.58
C GLY A 167 2.95 -14.69 5.82
N ASN A 168 2.86 -14.42 4.52
CA ASN A 168 3.96 -13.86 3.74
C ASN A 168 4.22 -12.39 4.13
N MET A 169 5.43 -11.89 3.83
CA MET A 169 5.86 -10.55 4.24
C MET A 169 5.17 -9.46 3.41
N VAL A 170 4.64 -8.44 4.07
CA VAL A 170 4.10 -7.26 3.38
C VAL A 170 5.17 -6.61 2.51
N GLY A 171 4.85 -6.36 1.24
CA GLY A 171 5.77 -5.86 0.23
C GLY A 171 6.52 -6.95 -0.53
N SER A 172 6.37 -8.23 -0.18
CA SER A 172 6.93 -9.32 -1.00
C SER A 172 6.24 -9.44 -2.35
N GLU A 173 6.93 -10.06 -3.30
CA GLU A 173 6.37 -10.39 -4.61
C GLU A 173 5.20 -11.35 -4.46
N VAL A 174 4.06 -10.97 -5.04
CA VAL A 174 2.85 -11.78 -5.08
C VAL A 174 2.90 -12.59 -6.37
N PRO A 175 2.81 -13.93 -6.31
CA PRO A 175 2.80 -14.76 -7.51
C PRO A 175 1.66 -14.35 -8.45
N GLU A 176 1.97 -14.22 -9.74
CA GLU A 176 0.94 -14.10 -10.76
C GLU A 176 0.19 -15.44 -10.83
N GLU A 177 -1.11 -15.42 -10.55
CA GLU A 177 -1.93 -16.61 -10.71
C GLU A 177 -2.21 -16.79 -12.20
N GLU A 178 -1.75 -17.90 -12.79
CA GLU A 178 -2.09 -18.28 -14.17
C GLU A 178 -3.62 -18.28 -14.33
N GLU A 179 -4.12 -17.57 -15.36
CA GLU A 179 -5.52 -17.68 -15.75
C GLU A 179 -5.75 -19.08 -16.29
N VAL A 180 -6.46 -19.90 -15.51
CA VAL A 180 -6.94 -21.19 -16.02
C VAL A 180 -8.06 -20.86 -17.01
N GLU A 181 -7.73 -20.78 -18.30
CA GLU A 181 -8.72 -20.78 -19.37
C GLU A 181 -9.58 -22.03 -19.21
N TYR A 182 -10.87 -21.83 -18.96
CA TYR A 182 -11.84 -22.92 -18.94
C TYR A 182 -12.15 -23.27 -20.40
N ASP A 183 -11.27 -24.04 -21.05
CA ASP A 183 -11.60 -24.63 -22.35
C ASP A 183 -12.74 -25.64 -22.14
N GLY A 184 -13.90 -25.29 -22.68
CA GLY A 184 -15.12 -26.06 -22.63
C GLY A 184 -15.09 -27.26 -23.58
N THR A 185 -14.11 -28.15 -23.46
CA THR A 185 -14.14 -29.46 -24.09
C THR A 185 -13.72 -30.57 -23.13
N GLY A 186 -14.70 -31.39 -22.74
CA GLY A 186 -14.45 -32.58 -21.95
C GLY A 186 -13.75 -33.64 -22.79
N ALA A 187 -12.56 -34.05 -22.37
CA ALA A 187 -12.01 -35.37 -22.68
C ALA A 187 -11.01 -35.78 -21.60
N SER A 188 -11.28 -36.94 -21.02
CA SER A 188 -10.47 -37.67 -20.04
C SER A 188 -9.12 -38.13 -20.60
N SER A 189 -8.02 -37.93 -19.85
CA SER A 189 -6.90 -38.88 -19.83
C SER A 189 -5.93 -38.68 -18.66
N SER A 190 -5.82 -39.74 -17.85
CA SER A 190 -4.64 -40.32 -17.19
C SER A 190 -3.62 -39.47 -16.41
N SER A 191 -3.46 -39.91 -15.17
CA SER A 191 -2.47 -39.61 -14.14
C SER A 191 -0.99 -39.59 -14.58
N SER A 192 -0.25 -38.63 -14.05
CA SER A 192 1.18 -38.76 -13.74
C SER A 192 1.47 -38.17 -12.35
N SER A 193 1.87 -39.07 -11.45
CA SER A 193 2.25 -38.77 -10.08
C SER A 193 3.64 -38.12 -10.06
N SER A 194 3.69 -36.83 -9.74
CA SER A 194 4.92 -36.16 -9.30
C SER A 194 4.79 -35.79 -7.82
N SER A 195 5.50 -36.52 -7.00
CA SER A 195 5.63 -36.32 -5.56
C SER A 195 6.41 -35.03 -5.27
N VAL A 196 5.67 -33.94 -5.06
CA VAL A 196 6.22 -32.71 -4.47
C VAL A 196 6.46 -32.96 -2.98
N PRO A 197 7.66 -32.70 -2.43
CA PRO A 197 7.89 -32.87 -1.01
C PRO A 197 7.06 -31.85 -0.22
N LYS A 198 6.20 -32.34 0.68
CA LYS A 198 5.50 -31.53 1.68
C LYS A 198 6.54 -30.76 2.50
N LYS A 199 6.67 -29.45 2.26
CA LYS A 199 7.29 -28.56 3.25
C LYS A 199 6.41 -28.62 4.49
N GLN A 200 6.94 -29.19 5.57
CA GLN A 200 6.31 -29.15 6.89
C GLN A 200 6.04 -27.69 7.24
N GLU A 201 4.76 -27.34 7.37
CA GLU A 201 4.33 -26.15 8.09
C GLU A 201 4.87 -26.23 9.51
N VAL A 202 5.95 -25.51 9.77
CA VAL A 202 6.27 -25.15 11.14
C VAL A 202 5.37 -23.96 11.47
N MET A 203 4.17 -24.25 11.97
CA MET A 203 3.36 -23.28 12.70
C MET A 203 4.15 -22.82 13.92
N ARG A 204 5.02 -21.82 13.75
CA ARG A 204 5.56 -21.05 14.86
C ARG A 204 4.47 -20.07 15.29
N VAL A 205 3.63 -20.55 16.21
CA VAL A 205 2.77 -19.69 17.02
C VAL A 205 3.70 -18.93 17.96
N ASP A 206 3.83 -17.62 17.74
CA ASP A 206 4.59 -16.71 18.60
C ASP A 206 3.70 -16.28 19.78
N PRO A 207 4.16 -16.27 21.05
CA PRO A 207 3.28 -16.29 22.23
C PRO A 207 2.53 -14.99 22.58
N LEU A 208 2.46 -13.97 21.73
CA LEU A 208 2.04 -12.62 22.14
C LEU A 208 1.16 -11.90 21.10
N GLY A 209 -0.07 -12.39 20.85
CA GLY A 209 -1.29 -11.65 20.44
C GLY A 209 -1.33 -10.68 19.23
N ARG A 210 -0.19 -10.14 18.76
CA ARG A 210 -0.09 -9.11 17.71
C ARG A 210 -0.27 -9.69 16.31
N ARG A 211 0.19 -10.93 16.08
CA ARG A 211 -0.05 -11.65 14.81
C ARG A 211 -1.54 -11.82 14.56
N THR A 212 -2.32 -12.06 15.60
CA THR A 212 -3.79 -12.21 15.54
C THR A 212 -4.45 -10.90 15.09
N MET A 213 -4.06 -9.77 15.69
CA MET A 213 -4.66 -8.47 15.36
C MET A 213 -4.43 -8.05 13.90
N PHE A 214 -3.23 -8.22 13.35
CA PHE A 214 -2.99 -7.89 11.93
C PHE A 214 -3.89 -8.71 11.00
N ILE A 215 -3.93 -10.03 11.20
CA ILE A 215 -4.71 -10.95 10.36
C ILE A 215 -6.20 -10.64 10.45
N ASP A 216 -6.73 -10.38 11.64
CA ASP A 216 -8.17 -10.09 11.81
C ASP A 216 -8.56 -8.75 11.19
N ASN A 217 -7.72 -7.73 11.35
CA ASN A 217 -7.91 -6.44 10.68
C ASN A 217 -7.83 -6.58 9.15
N LEU A 218 -6.85 -7.32 8.64
CA LEU A 218 -6.68 -7.51 7.20
C LEU A 218 -7.83 -8.34 6.60
N LYS A 219 -8.33 -9.36 7.29
CA LYS A 219 -9.54 -10.09 6.87
C LYS A 219 -10.73 -9.17 6.72
N THR A 220 -10.95 -8.30 7.70
CA THR A 220 -12.05 -7.33 7.67
C THR A 220 -11.89 -6.36 6.47
N LEU A 221 -10.69 -5.81 6.29
CA LEU A 221 -10.41 -4.91 5.16
C LEU A 221 -10.49 -5.61 3.80
N PHE A 222 -10.08 -6.87 3.72
CA PHE A 222 -10.19 -7.68 2.51
C PHE A 222 -11.64 -7.81 2.08
N GLU A 223 -12.56 -8.09 3.00
CA GLU A 223 -13.98 -8.22 2.69
C GLU A 223 -14.60 -6.88 2.25
N ASP A 224 -14.26 -5.79 2.92
CA ASP A 224 -14.68 -4.45 2.52
C ASP A 224 -14.17 -4.07 1.13
N LEU A 225 -12.88 -4.32 0.86
CA LEU A 225 -12.26 -4.04 -0.44
C LEU A 225 -12.87 -4.90 -1.55
N LEU A 226 -13.10 -6.19 -1.28
CA LEU A 226 -13.72 -7.11 -2.23
C LEU A 226 -15.09 -6.59 -2.69
N MET A 227 -15.91 -6.12 -1.75
CA MET A 227 -17.22 -5.57 -2.06
C MET A 227 -17.13 -4.27 -2.85
N GLU A 228 -16.29 -3.32 -2.42
CA GLU A 228 -16.11 -2.04 -3.12
C GLU A 228 -15.54 -2.24 -4.53
N PHE A 229 -14.51 -3.07 -4.69
CA PHE A 229 -13.91 -3.35 -5.98
C PHE A 229 -14.90 -4.02 -6.94
N ASN A 230 -15.70 -4.99 -6.46
CA ASN A 230 -16.74 -5.61 -7.27
C ASN A 230 -17.78 -4.58 -7.74
N VAL A 231 -18.25 -3.69 -6.85
CA VAL A 231 -19.21 -2.62 -7.21
C VAL A 231 -18.61 -1.63 -8.20
N LYS A 232 -17.30 -1.36 -8.14
CA LYS A 232 -16.60 -0.47 -9.09
C LYS A 232 -16.16 -1.17 -10.39
N GLY A 233 -16.46 -2.46 -10.53
CA GLY A 233 -16.29 -3.25 -11.75
C GLY A 233 -14.92 -3.89 -11.92
N ALA A 234 -14.14 -4.05 -10.85
CA ALA A 234 -12.91 -4.84 -10.89
C ALA A 234 -13.22 -6.34 -11.05
N ASP A 235 -12.30 -7.10 -11.67
CA ASP A 235 -12.42 -8.55 -11.73
C ASP A 235 -12.19 -9.18 -10.34
N THR A 236 -13.29 -9.60 -9.72
CA THR A 236 -13.30 -10.19 -8.36
C THR A 236 -13.91 -11.59 -8.32
N ARG A 237 -14.26 -12.17 -9.47
CA ARG A 237 -15.07 -13.40 -9.57
C ARG A 237 -14.50 -14.54 -8.73
N LYS A 238 -13.20 -14.82 -8.88
CA LYS A 238 -12.50 -15.88 -8.15
C LYS A 238 -12.59 -15.71 -6.63
N PHE A 239 -12.43 -14.48 -6.14
CA PHE A 239 -12.47 -14.20 -4.70
C PHE A 239 -13.88 -14.37 -4.13
N LEU A 240 -14.91 -14.00 -4.88
CA LEU A 240 -16.31 -14.23 -4.51
C LEU A 240 -16.65 -15.73 -4.48
N GLU A 241 -16.21 -16.50 -5.49
CA GLU A 241 -16.41 -17.95 -5.53
C GLU A 241 -15.72 -18.66 -4.35
N ASP A 242 -14.47 -18.30 -4.04
CA ASP A 242 -13.75 -18.85 -2.88
C ASP A 242 -14.46 -18.55 -1.56
N LYS A 243 -15.04 -17.34 -1.44
CA LYS A 243 -15.82 -16.95 -0.26
C LYS A 243 -17.07 -17.80 -0.10
N VAL A 244 -17.80 -18.07 -1.19
CA VAL A 244 -18.98 -18.95 -1.17
C VAL A 244 -18.59 -20.37 -0.78
N LYS A 245 -17.52 -20.92 -1.36
CA LYS A 245 -17.05 -22.29 -1.05
C LYS A 245 -16.68 -22.47 0.42
N LYS A 246 -16.07 -21.47 1.06
CA LYS A 246 -15.71 -21.52 2.49
C LYS A 246 -16.91 -21.42 3.44
N ASN A 247 -18.04 -20.89 2.97
CA ASN A 247 -19.26 -20.72 3.76
C ASN A 247 -20.26 -21.87 3.61
N LEU A 248 -19.99 -22.84 2.72
CA LEU A 248 -20.80 -24.05 2.61
C LEU A 248 -20.47 -24.99 3.79
N PRO A 249 -21.48 -25.60 4.45
CA PRO A 249 -21.22 -26.63 5.46
C PRO A 249 -20.46 -27.80 4.82
N ALA A 250 -19.45 -28.32 5.52
CA ALA A 250 -18.75 -29.52 5.09
C ALA A 250 -19.78 -30.65 4.94
N ALA A 251 -19.90 -31.18 3.73
CA ALA A 251 -20.80 -32.27 3.39
C ALA A 251 -20.39 -33.58 4.07
#